data_AF-A0A2E0SXT4-F1
#
_entry.id   AF-A0A2E0SXT4-F1
#
_cell.length_a   1.000
_cell.length_b   1.000
_cell.length_c   1.000
_cell.angle_alpha   90.00
_cell.angle_beta   90.00
_cell.angle_gamma   90.00
#
_symmetry.space_group_name_H-M   'P 1'
#
loop_
_entity.id
_entity.type
_entity.pdbx_description
1 polymer ?
#
loop_
_entity_poly.entity_id
_entity_poly.type
_entity_poly.pdbx_seq_one_letter_code
_entity_poly.pdbx_strand_id
1 'polypeptide(L)'
;MNLYPRFDFDQVDFVTADTHFSHARISELADRPFATVDEMNAELIRRWNETVSPTEVVLHLGDVALGPIEESIGITAQLHGRRFLVPGNHDRVSPATQSKKAIERFAALYEAAGWTILPEVIEGTRRGYRILASHYPYKGDSQESDRHTTHRPRWDDGIPLLHPRPRPRTERAPVPRRRRRPRLHARPLHRNRRVDPRPPRRRTMARHRNP
;
A
#
# COMPACT_ATOMS: atom_id res chain seq x y z
N MET A 1 34.98 5.62 -15.32
CA MET A 1 33.66 5.98 -15.88
C MET A 1 32.63 5.68 -14.81
N ASN A 2 31.74 6.64 -14.49
CA ASN A 2 30.63 6.36 -13.57
C ASN A 2 29.65 5.42 -14.29
N LEU A 3 29.29 4.33 -13.62
CA LEU A 3 28.38 3.31 -14.17
C LEU A 3 26.94 3.84 -14.24
N TYR A 4 26.60 4.79 -13.37
CA TYR A 4 25.26 5.34 -13.22
C TYR A 4 25.24 6.87 -13.43
N PRO A 5 24.09 7.41 -13.89
CA PRO A 5 23.89 8.85 -13.97
C PRO A 5 24.04 9.52 -12.60
N ARG A 6 24.65 10.71 -12.60
CA ARG A 6 24.92 11.47 -11.38
C ARG A 6 23.69 12.24 -10.92
N PHE A 7 23.42 12.18 -9.62
CA PHE A 7 22.38 12.94 -8.94
C PHE A 7 23.00 13.67 -7.74
N ASP A 8 22.62 14.93 -7.56
CA ASP A 8 23.04 15.69 -6.39
C ASP A 8 22.12 15.34 -5.22
N PHE A 9 22.59 14.50 -4.30
CA PHE A 9 21.80 14.14 -3.12
C PHE A 9 21.80 15.25 -2.07
N ASP A 10 22.69 16.25 -2.17
CA ASP A 10 22.74 17.31 -1.18
C ASP A 10 21.52 18.24 -1.25
N GLN A 11 20.83 18.26 -2.38
CA GLN A 11 19.56 18.95 -2.59
C GLN A 11 18.34 18.24 -1.94
N VAL A 12 18.47 16.98 -1.50
CA VAL A 12 17.33 16.18 -1.04
C VAL A 12 17.05 16.40 0.45
N ASP A 13 15.80 16.78 0.75
CA ASP A 13 15.30 16.97 2.11
C ASP A 13 14.67 15.68 2.65
N PHE A 14 13.86 15.00 1.83
CA PHE A 14 13.17 13.76 2.20
C PHE A 14 13.40 12.61 1.22
N VAL A 15 13.46 11.39 1.75
CA VAL A 15 13.47 10.14 0.97
C VAL A 15 12.30 9.28 1.42
N THR A 16 11.53 8.76 0.47
CA THR A 16 10.40 7.86 0.73
C THR A 16 10.24 6.84 -0.40
N ALA A 17 9.34 5.87 -0.24
CA ALA A 17 9.10 4.80 -1.21
C ALA A 17 7.75 4.14 -0.93
N ASP A 18 7.26 3.31 -1.87
CA ASP A 18 6.14 2.40 -1.63
C ASP A 18 4.86 3.08 -1.10
N THR A 19 4.57 4.32 -1.51
CA THR A 19 3.35 5.03 -1.09
C THR A 19 2.10 4.29 -1.53
N HIS A 20 2.15 3.64 -2.70
CA HIS A 20 1.08 2.79 -3.21
C HIS A 20 -0.30 3.47 -3.22
N PHE A 21 -0.37 4.68 -3.79
CA PHE A 21 -1.64 5.38 -4.02
C PHE A 21 -2.64 4.49 -4.77
N SER A 22 -3.91 4.63 -4.40
CA SER A 22 -5.03 3.91 -4.99
C SER A 22 -4.97 2.37 -4.90
N HIS A 23 -4.21 1.83 -3.95
CA HIS A 23 -4.12 0.39 -3.74
C HIS A 23 -5.37 -0.18 -3.03
N ALA A 24 -6.37 -0.57 -3.82
CA ALA A 24 -7.66 -1.08 -3.33
C ALA A 24 -7.58 -2.32 -2.41
N ARG A 25 -6.53 -3.14 -2.54
CA ARG A 25 -6.34 -4.36 -1.73
C ARG A 25 -5.59 -4.13 -0.42
N ILE A 26 -5.23 -2.89 -0.09
CA ILE A 26 -4.43 -2.61 1.12
C ILE A 26 -5.22 -2.88 2.41
N SER A 27 -6.55 -2.77 2.38
CA SER A 27 -7.42 -3.04 3.54
C SER A 27 -7.44 -4.54 3.91
N GLU A 28 -7.18 -5.45 2.96
CA GLU A 28 -7.15 -6.91 3.22
C GLU A 28 -5.73 -7.46 3.47
N LEU A 29 -4.68 -6.78 3.00
CA LEU A 29 -3.30 -7.32 3.00
C LEU A 29 -2.33 -6.63 3.95
N ALA A 30 -2.65 -5.45 4.50
CA ALA A 30 -1.69 -4.62 5.20
C ALA A 30 -2.20 -4.01 6.53
N ASP A 31 -3.34 -4.49 7.05
CA ASP A 31 -3.92 -4.05 8.34
C ASP A 31 -4.06 -2.51 8.47
N ARG A 32 -4.19 -1.81 7.33
CA ARG A 32 -4.32 -0.35 7.31
C ARG A 32 -5.78 0.02 7.60
N PRO A 33 -6.05 0.94 8.55
CA PRO A 33 -7.39 1.20 9.07
C PRO A 33 -8.19 2.17 8.18
N PHE A 34 -8.25 1.92 6.87
CA PHE A 34 -9.03 2.77 5.94
C PHE A 34 -10.24 2.01 5.41
N ALA A 35 -11.40 2.66 5.47
CA ALA A 35 -12.66 2.11 4.99
C ALA A 35 -12.75 2.16 3.46
N THR A 36 -12.10 3.15 2.83
CA THR A 36 -12.08 3.33 1.37
C THR A 36 -10.70 3.72 0.84
N VAL A 37 -10.51 3.57 -0.47
CA VAL A 37 -9.30 4.01 -1.17
C VAL A 37 -9.17 5.53 -1.15
N ASP A 38 -10.28 6.25 -1.25
CA ASP A 38 -10.29 7.71 -1.24
C ASP A 38 -9.86 8.26 0.12
N GLU A 39 -10.30 7.64 1.21
CA GLU A 39 -9.87 7.99 2.57
C GLU A 39 -8.36 7.77 2.74
N MET A 40 -7.84 6.64 2.25
CA MET A 40 -6.40 6.39 2.26
C MET A 40 -5.64 7.44 1.46
N ASN A 41 -6.09 7.75 0.24
CA ASN A 41 -5.45 8.72 -0.64
C ASN A 41 -5.43 10.12 0.01
N ALA A 42 -6.56 10.54 0.60
CA ALA A 42 -6.67 11.82 1.30
C ALA A 42 -5.72 11.90 2.51
N GLU A 43 -5.66 10.83 3.31
CA GLU A 43 -4.75 10.78 4.47
C GLU A 43 -3.28 10.78 4.06
N LEU A 44 -2.92 10.07 2.98
CA LEU A 44 -1.56 10.10 2.43
C LEU A 44 -1.16 11.51 1.98
N ILE A 45 -2.06 12.21 1.27
CA ILE A 45 -1.84 13.61 0.86
C ILE A 45 -1.69 14.50 2.08
N ARG A 46 -2.59 14.38 3.07
CA ARG A 46 -2.55 15.20 4.29
C ARG A 46 -1.21 15.04 5.01
N ARG A 47 -0.79 13.80 5.30
CA ARG A 47 0.48 13.52 5.99
C ARG A 47 1.69 14.00 5.20
N TRP A 48 1.67 13.82 3.88
CA TRP A 48 2.73 14.33 3.01
C TRP A 48 2.84 15.84 3.13
N ASN A 49 1.73 16.56 2.93
CA ASN A 49 1.72 18.02 2.87
C ASN A 49 1.92 18.68 4.25
N GLU A 50 1.67 17.96 5.34
CA GLU A 50 2.03 18.39 6.71
C GLU A 50 3.53 18.30 6.98
N THR A 51 4.23 17.39 6.29
CA THR A 51 5.67 17.14 6.51
C THR A 51 6.53 17.88 5.49
N VAL A 52 6.07 17.92 4.24
CA VAL A 52 6.81 18.46 3.10
C VAL A 52 6.21 19.81 2.71
N SER A 53 7.04 20.84 2.73
CA SER A 53 6.72 22.16 2.22
C SER A 53 6.82 22.21 0.68
N PRO A 54 6.16 23.18 0.01
CA PRO A 54 6.21 23.31 -1.44
C PRO A 54 7.62 23.49 -2.05
N THR A 55 8.61 23.95 -1.26
CA THR A 55 9.97 24.24 -1.74
C THR A 55 10.97 23.10 -1.56
N GLU A 56 10.66 22.16 -0.67
CA GLU A 56 11.53 21.02 -0.34
C GLU A 56 11.58 20.00 -1.48
N VAL A 57 12.65 19.20 -1.48
CA VAL A 57 12.90 18.16 -2.48
C VAL A 57 12.67 16.79 -1.87
N VAL A 58 11.86 15.99 -2.56
CA VAL A 58 11.59 14.61 -2.20
C VAL A 58 12.14 13.67 -3.26
N LEU A 59 12.95 12.69 -2.84
CA LEU A 59 13.36 11.56 -3.66
C LEU A 59 12.49 10.34 -3.32
N HIS A 60 11.71 9.88 -4.29
CA HIS A 60 10.86 8.70 -4.15
C HIS A 60 11.51 7.48 -4.81
N LEU A 61 11.68 6.39 -4.06
CA LEU A 61 12.32 5.15 -4.51
C LEU A 61 11.28 4.12 -4.96
N GLY A 62 10.45 4.52 -5.93
CA GLY A 62 9.58 3.61 -6.65
C GLY A 62 8.25 3.25 -5.97
N ASP A 63 7.36 2.68 -6.78
CA ASP A 63 6.05 2.16 -6.43
C ASP A 63 5.10 3.23 -5.85
N VAL A 64 4.93 4.31 -6.62
CA VAL A 64 4.13 5.47 -6.24
C VAL A 64 2.65 5.11 -6.15
N ALA A 65 2.13 4.41 -7.17
CA ALA A 65 0.70 4.12 -7.33
C ALA A 65 0.44 2.72 -7.89
N LEU A 66 -0.64 2.07 -7.43
CA LEU A 66 -1.04 0.71 -7.82
C LEU A 66 -2.46 0.59 -8.40
N GLY A 67 -3.26 1.66 -8.34
CA GLY A 67 -4.59 1.71 -8.95
C GLY A 67 -4.55 1.93 -10.47
N PRO A 68 -5.69 2.30 -11.07
CA PRO A 68 -5.73 2.83 -12.45
C PRO A 68 -4.78 4.02 -12.57
N ILE A 69 -3.72 3.87 -13.37
CA ILE A 69 -2.52 4.73 -13.26
C ILE A 69 -2.79 6.18 -13.63
N GLU A 70 -3.62 6.44 -14.64
CA GLU A 70 -3.98 7.81 -15.06
C GLU A 70 -4.61 8.60 -13.90
N GLU A 71 -5.60 7.99 -13.23
CA GLU A 71 -6.26 8.59 -12.06
C GLU A 71 -5.31 8.65 -10.85
N SER A 72 -4.63 7.54 -10.56
CA SER A 72 -3.83 7.41 -9.35
C SER A 72 -2.61 8.33 -9.34
N ILE A 73 -1.96 8.51 -10.48
CA ILE A 73 -0.86 9.48 -10.61
C ILE A 73 -1.40 10.91 -10.62
N GLY A 74 -2.55 11.17 -11.25
CA GLY A 74 -3.20 12.48 -11.21
C GLY A 74 -3.46 12.98 -9.78
N ILE A 75 -3.89 12.09 -8.87
CA ILE A 75 -4.08 12.41 -7.44
C ILE A 75 -2.80 12.97 -6.80
N THR A 76 -1.63 12.45 -7.20
CA THR A 76 -0.33 12.88 -6.65
C THR A 76 0.06 14.31 -7.05
N ALA A 77 -0.64 14.95 -7.99
CA ALA A 77 -0.42 16.36 -8.33
C ALA A 77 -0.64 17.31 -7.14
N GLN A 78 -1.39 16.86 -6.12
CA GLN A 78 -1.67 17.61 -4.90
C GLN A 78 -0.52 17.60 -3.88
N LEU A 79 0.52 16.79 -4.11
CA LEU A 79 1.64 16.65 -3.18
C LEU A 79 2.58 17.86 -3.27
N HIS A 80 2.94 18.39 -2.10
CA HIS A 80 3.95 19.42 -1.97
C HIS A 80 5.36 18.93 -2.33
N GLY A 81 6.21 19.89 -2.66
CA GLY A 81 7.63 19.68 -2.92
C GLY A 81 7.95 19.38 -4.38
N ARG A 82 9.23 19.54 -4.70
CA ARG A 82 9.84 19.12 -5.96
C ARG A 82 10.15 17.64 -5.87
N ARG A 83 9.57 16.83 -6.75
CA ARG A 83 9.51 15.39 -6.58
C ARG A 83 10.29 14.67 -7.68
N PHE A 84 11.30 13.91 -7.26
CA PHE A 84 12.06 13.01 -8.13
C PHE A 84 11.62 11.57 -7.90
N LEU A 85 11.48 10.80 -8.98
CA LEU A 85 11.11 9.39 -8.93
C LEU A 85 12.21 8.52 -9.51
N VAL A 86 12.77 7.63 -8.70
CA VAL A 86 13.52 6.45 -9.17
C VAL A 86 12.50 5.31 -9.34
N PRO A 87 12.17 4.88 -10.57
CA PRO A 87 11.04 3.97 -10.80
C PRO A 87 11.20 2.60 -10.15
N GLY A 88 10.12 2.11 -9.56
CA GLY A 88 9.96 0.74 -9.07
C GLY A 88 9.21 -0.15 -10.05
N ASN A 89 9.13 -1.46 -9.79
CA ASN A 89 8.52 -2.40 -10.74
C ASN A 89 7.02 -2.16 -10.98
N HIS A 90 6.32 -1.53 -10.04
CA HIS A 90 4.91 -1.20 -10.21
C HIS A 90 4.65 0.11 -10.97
N ASP A 91 5.68 0.95 -11.12
CA ASP A 91 5.55 2.19 -11.87
C ASP A 91 5.52 1.92 -13.38
N ARG A 92 4.61 2.61 -14.10
CA ARG A 92 4.46 2.47 -15.56
C ARG A 92 5.56 3.16 -16.37
N VAL A 93 6.50 3.77 -15.68
CA VAL A 93 7.70 4.38 -16.24
C VAL A 93 8.95 3.54 -15.97
N SER A 94 8.80 2.32 -15.43
CA SER A 94 9.89 1.39 -15.15
C SER A 94 10.31 0.56 -16.38
N PRO A 95 11.58 0.65 -16.82
CA PRO A 95 12.18 -0.26 -17.79
C PRO A 95 12.11 -1.74 -17.41
N ALA A 96 12.06 -2.07 -16.12
CA ALA A 96 11.98 -3.45 -15.65
C ALA A 96 10.66 -4.15 -15.98
N THR A 97 9.57 -3.41 -16.19
CA THR A 97 8.25 -4.00 -16.46
C THR A 97 7.54 -3.46 -17.69
N GLN A 98 8.02 -2.37 -18.29
CA GLN A 98 7.38 -1.71 -19.42
C GLN A 98 8.29 -1.64 -20.66
N SER A 99 7.66 -1.60 -21.84
CA SER A 99 8.38 -1.32 -23.08
C SER A 99 8.68 0.18 -23.19
N LYS A 100 9.71 0.55 -23.98
CA LYS A 100 10.09 1.96 -24.20
C LYS A 100 8.91 2.84 -24.64
N LYS A 101 8.10 2.34 -25.57
CA LYS A 101 6.89 3.04 -26.05
C LYS A 101 5.86 3.26 -24.95
N ALA A 102 5.70 2.29 -24.04
CA ALA A 102 4.79 2.45 -22.90
C ALA A 102 5.34 3.51 -21.92
N ILE A 103 6.64 3.44 -21.61
CA ILE A 103 7.31 4.42 -20.74
C ILE A 103 7.13 5.84 -21.27
N GLU A 104 7.41 6.07 -22.56
CA GLU A 104 7.23 7.37 -23.20
C GLU A 104 5.79 7.89 -23.09
N ARG A 105 4.80 7.01 -23.27
CA ARG A 105 3.39 7.36 -23.11
C ARG A 105 3.05 7.75 -21.67
N PHE A 106 3.53 6.99 -20.68
CA PHE A 106 3.18 7.23 -19.29
C PHE A 106 4.01 8.36 -18.66
N ALA A 107 5.23 8.63 -19.15
CA ALA A 107 6.11 9.67 -18.62
C ALA A 107 5.41 11.04 -18.57
N ALA A 108 4.69 11.40 -19.63
CA ALA A 108 3.93 12.64 -19.70
C ALA A 108 2.90 12.80 -18.56
N LEU A 109 2.29 11.70 -18.09
CA LEU A 109 1.33 11.73 -16.98
C LEU A 109 2.02 11.98 -15.63
N TYR A 110 3.19 11.38 -15.43
CA TYR A 110 3.99 11.59 -14.22
C TYR A 110 4.52 13.03 -14.18
N GLU A 111 5.04 13.52 -15.30
CA GLU A 111 5.53 14.90 -15.45
C GLU A 111 4.40 15.92 -15.23
N ALA A 112 3.21 15.69 -15.79
CA ALA A 112 2.04 16.53 -15.57
C ALA A 112 1.59 16.55 -14.09
N ALA A 113 1.82 15.47 -13.35
CA ALA A 113 1.58 15.40 -11.91
C ALA A 113 2.74 15.99 -11.06
N GLY A 114 3.78 16.52 -11.71
CA GLY A 114 4.91 17.20 -11.06
C GLY A 114 6.09 16.30 -10.69
N TRP A 115 6.18 15.10 -11.27
CA TRP A 115 7.31 14.18 -11.06
C TRP A 115 8.40 14.38 -12.10
N THR A 116 9.64 14.45 -11.65
CA THR A 116 10.82 14.27 -12.51
C THR A 116 11.28 12.83 -12.45
N ILE A 117 11.21 12.12 -13.57
CA ILE A 117 11.57 10.70 -13.65
C ILE A 117 13.10 10.58 -13.78
N LEU A 118 13.69 9.77 -12.91
CA LEU A 118 15.11 9.44 -12.90
C LEU A 118 15.35 8.02 -13.43
N PRO A 119 16.61 7.66 -13.76
CA PRO A 119 17.01 6.28 -14.02
C PRO A 119 16.76 5.35 -12.82
N GLU A 120 16.65 4.04 -13.07
CA GLU A 120 16.40 3.00 -12.04
C GLU A 120 17.51 2.87 -11.00
N VAL A 121 18.72 3.32 -11.35
CA VAL A 121 19.85 3.44 -10.42
C VAL A 121 20.52 4.79 -10.68
N ILE A 122 20.65 5.58 -9.61
CA ILE A 122 21.37 6.85 -9.61
C ILE A 122 22.51 6.80 -8.60
N GLU A 123 23.57 7.54 -8.91
CA GLU A 123 24.77 7.64 -8.08
C GLU A 123 25.04 9.10 -7.73
N GLY A 124 25.60 9.36 -6.55
CA GLY A 124 25.99 10.71 -6.20
C GLY A 124 26.69 10.78 -4.86
N THR A 125 26.70 11.97 -4.28
CA THR A 125 27.29 12.22 -2.97
C THR A 125 26.32 12.97 -2.07
N ARG A 126 26.27 12.60 -0.80
CA ARG A 126 25.63 13.39 0.27
C ARG A 126 26.69 13.70 1.31
N ARG A 127 26.95 14.98 1.59
CA ARG A 127 27.97 15.41 2.56
C ARG A 127 29.34 14.73 2.36
N GLY A 128 29.74 14.55 1.09
CA GLY A 128 31.01 13.92 0.70
C GLY A 128 31.02 12.38 0.68
N TYR A 129 29.98 11.69 1.13
CA TYR A 129 29.88 10.23 1.05
C TYR A 129 29.22 9.81 -0.26
N ARG A 130 29.83 8.85 -0.99
CA ARG A 130 29.19 8.23 -2.16
C ARG A 130 28.00 7.39 -1.73
N ILE A 131 26.89 7.53 -2.45
CA ILE A 131 25.63 6.82 -2.20
C ILE A 131 25.01 6.43 -3.55
N LEU A 132 24.38 5.25 -3.59
CA LEU A 132 23.47 4.85 -4.65
C LEU A 132 22.02 4.95 -4.17
N ALA A 133 21.10 5.16 -5.10
CA ALA A 133 19.67 4.98 -4.84
C ALA A 133 19.02 4.14 -5.95
N SER A 134 18.18 3.19 -5.54
CA SER A 134 17.40 2.33 -6.43
C SER A 134 16.14 1.83 -5.71
N HIS A 135 15.12 1.46 -6.48
CA HIS A 135 14.00 0.65 -5.98
C HIS A 135 14.34 -0.84 -5.90
N TYR A 136 15.51 -1.30 -6.38
CA TYR A 136 15.92 -2.70 -6.19
C TYR A 136 17.12 -2.84 -5.26
N PRO A 137 17.16 -3.87 -4.38
CA PRO A 137 18.28 -4.05 -3.46
C PRO A 137 19.47 -4.65 -4.20
N TYR A 138 20.66 -4.60 -3.60
CA TYR A 138 21.83 -5.32 -4.15
C TYR A 138 21.56 -6.82 -4.30
N LYS A 139 20.99 -7.45 -3.26
CA LYS A 139 20.75 -8.90 -3.17
C LYS A 139 19.48 -9.21 -2.38
N GLY A 140 18.83 -10.31 -2.72
CA GLY A 140 17.61 -10.78 -2.07
C GLY A 140 16.36 -10.05 -2.53
N ASP A 141 15.24 -10.75 -2.58
CA ASP A 141 13.91 -10.21 -2.77
C ASP A 141 13.02 -10.79 -1.66
N SER A 142 11.87 -10.18 -1.40
CA SER A 142 10.78 -10.72 -0.58
C SER A 142 10.21 -12.06 -1.10
N GLN A 143 10.63 -12.50 -2.29
CA GLN A 143 10.24 -13.75 -2.96
C GLN A 143 11.35 -14.81 -2.89
N GLU A 144 10.98 -16.09 -3.06
CA GLU A 144 11.91 -17.24 -3.08
C GLU A 144 12.95 -17.18 -4.20
N SER A 145 12.71 -16.38 -5.24
CA SER A 145 13.64 -16.14 -6.35
C SER A 145 13.85 -14.65 -6.58
N ASP A 146 15.09 -14.27 -6.84
CA ASP A 146 15.46 -12.89 -7.18
C ASP A 146 14.81 -12.48 -8.51
N ARG A 147 14.01 -11.41 -8.49
CA ARG A 147 13.44 -10.78 -9.70
C ARG A 147 14.18 -9.49 -10.04
N HIS A 148 14.04 -9.08 -11.31
CA HIS A 148 14.59 -7.83 -11.86
C HIS A 148 16.09 -7.65 -11.66
N THR A 149 16.85 -8.75 -11.66
CA THR A 149 18.30 -8.75 -11.37
C THR A 149 19.12 -7.88 -12.30
N THR A 150 18.67 -7.67 -13.55
CA THR A 150 19.32 -6.77 -14.53
C THR A 150 19.10 -5.29 -14.26
N HIS A 151 18.14 -4.93 -13.41
CA HIS A 151 17.80 -3.55 -13.05
C HIS A 151 18.31 -3.17 -11.65
N ARG A 152 18.93 -4.13 -10.95
CA ARG A 152 19.62 -3.91 -9.69
C ARG A 152 20.95 -3.18 -9.90
N PRO A 153 21.46 -2.49 -8.87
CA PRO A 153 22.86 -2.11 -8.84
C PRO A 153 23.74 -3.36 -9.13
N ARG A 154 24.71 -3.22 -10.05
CA ARG A 154 25.42 -4.36 -10.66
C ARG A 154 26.26 -5.13 -9.65
N TRP A 155 26.83 -4.45 -8.66
CA TRP A 155 27.77 -5.01 -7.70
C TRP A 155 27.55 -4.36 -6.34
N ASP A 156 27.73 -5.13 -5.28
CA ASP A 156 27.89 -4.61 -3.93
C ASP A 156 29.38 -4.37 -3.69
N ASP A 157 29.83 -3.15 -3.98
CA ASP A 157 31.21 -2.69 -3.82
C ASP A 157 31.42 -1.95 -2.48
N GLY A 158 30.49 -2.11 -1.54
CA GLY A 158 30.50 -1.44 -0.24
C GLY A 158 29.94 -0.02 -0.26
N ILE A 159 29.41 0.46 -1.40
CA ILE A 159 28.73 1.75 -1.46
C ILE A 159 27.34 1.65 -0.79
N PRO A 160 27.00 2.53 0.17
CA PRO A 160 25.66 2.59 0.75
C PRO A 160 24.57 2.76 -0.31
N LEU A 161 23.51 1.95 -0.21
CA LEU A 161 22.35 1.99 -1.11
C LEU A 161 21.10 2.43 -0.34
N LEU A 162 20.46 3.50 -0.84
CA LEU A 162 19.11 3.88 -0.46
C LEU A 162 18.13 3.03 -1.27
N HIS A 163 17.31 2.26 -0.57
CA HIS A 163 16.34 1.34 -1.14
C HIS A 163 15.21 1.09 -0.13
N PRO A 164 13.95 0.91 -0.56
CA PRO A 164 12.86 0.55 0.33
C PRO A 164 13.10 -0.73 1.14
N ARG A 165 12.43 -0.90 2.28
CA ARG A 165 12.52 -2.18 2.99
C ARG A 165 11.65 -3.22 2.26
N PRO A 166 12.20 -4.39 1.86
CA PRO A 166 11.37 -5.47 1.33
C PRO A 166 10.32 -5.89 2.37
N ARG A 167 9.06 -6.05 1.96
CA ARG A 167 8.02 -6.53 2.89
C ARG A 167 8.34 -7.97 3.33
N PRO A 168 8.53 -8.25 4.64
CA PRO A 168 8.82 -9.60 5.10
C PRO A 168 7.62 -10.54 4.90
N ARG A 169 7.87 -11.81 4.54
CA ARG A 169 6.82 -12.83 4.31
C ARG A 169 5.95 -13.13 5.54
N THR A 170 6.39 -12.75 6.74
CA THR A 170 5.80 -13.19 8.03
C THR A 170 4.59 -12.39 8.52
N GLU A 171 4.21 -11.29 7.86
CA GLU A 171 3.01 -10.50 8.22
C GLU A 171 1.81 -10.77 7.32
N ARG A 172 1.82 -11.85 6.53
CA ARG A 172 0.58 -12.39 5.99
C ARG A 172 -0.16 -13.10 7.13
N ALA A 173 -0.99 -12.35 7.86
CA ALA A 173 -2.00 -12.96 8.72
C ALA A 173 -2.70 -14.07 7.91
N PRO A 174 -2.85 -15.30 8.45
CA PRO A 174 -3.52 -16.35 7.72
C PRO A 174 -4.92 -15.87 7.38
N VAL A 175 -5.21 -15.76 6.08
CA VAL A 175 -6.55 -15.48 5.57
C VAL A 175 -7.48 -16.44 6.31
N PRO A 176 -8.45 -15.97 7.12
CA PRO A 176 -9.34 -16.86 7.81
C PRO A 176 -10.07 -17.64 6.72
N ARG A 177 -9.81 -18.94 6.64
CA ARG A 177 -10.55 -19.85 5.77
C ARG A 177 -12.01 -19.54 6.01
N ARG A 178 -12.72 -19.02 4.97
CA ARG A 178 -14.15 -18.79 5.02
C ARG A 178 -14.78 -20.02 5.65
N ARG A 179 -15.24 -19.91 6.90
CA ARG A 179 -16.12 -20.93 7.47
C ARG A 179 -17.27 -21.02 6.50
N ARG A 180 -17.41 -22.16 5.82
CA ARG A 180 -18.58 -22.45 5.00
C ARG A 180 -19.78 -22.14 5.88
N ARG A 181 -20.59 -21.16 5.48
CA ARG A 181 -21.87 -20.90 6.14
C ARG A 181 -22.58 -22.25 6.24
N PRO A 182 -23.04 -22.69 7.41
CA PRO A 182 -23.92 -23.84 7.46
C PRO A 182 -25.14 -23.49 6.62
N ARG A 183 -25.43 -24.33 5.62
CA ARG A 183 -26.68 -24.26 4.86
C ARG A 183 -27.81 -24.41 5.86
N LEU A 184 -28.52 -23.32 6.15
CA LEU A 184 -29.82 -23.38 6.80
C LEU A 184 -30.78 -24.00 5.79
N HIS A 185 -30.93 -25.32 5.85
CA HIS A 185 -32.07 -26.00 5.23
C HIS A 185 -33.29 -25.72 6.10
N ALA A 186 -34.23 -24.94 5.57
CA ALA A 186 -35.57 -24.84 6.11
C ALA A 186 -36.21 -26.24 6.13
N ARG A 187 -36.62 -26.71 7.31
CA ARG A 187 -37.51 -27.87 7.46
C ARG A 187 -38.89 -27.37 7.90
N PRO A 188 -39.98 -27.89 7.31
CA PRO A 188 -41.34 -27.45 7.64
C PRO A 188 -41.78 -27.99 9.01
N LEU A 189 -42.60 -27.19 9.68
CA LEU A 189 -43.20 -27.42 10.99
C LEU A 189 -43.91 -28.78 11.07
N HIS A 190 -43.50 -29.60 12.05
CA HIS A 190 -44.32 -30.71 12.53
C HIS A 190 -44.78 -30.48 13.97
N ARG A 191 -46.09 -30.62 14.11
CA ARG A 191 -46.97 -30.34 15.24
C ARG A 191 -46.82 -31.50 16.23
N ASN A 192 -46.22 -31.29 17.39
CA ASN A 192 -46.27 -32.27 18.47
C ASN A 192 -47.33 -31.88 19.49
N ARG A 193 -48.36 -32.74 19.54
CA ARG A 193 -49.46 -32.76 20.50
C ARG A 193 -48.97 -33.35 21.84
N ARG A 194 -49.45 -32.73 22.92
CA ARG A 194 -49.76 -33.29 24.25
C ARG A 194 -48.60 -33.76 25.13
N VAL A 195 -48.43 -33.11 26.28
CA VAL A 195 -48.56 -33.74 27.61
C VAL A 195 -49.19 -32.73 28.59
N ASP A 196 -50.17 -33.19 29.36
CA ASP A 196 -50.96 -32.52 30.41
C ASP A 196 -50.15 -31.80 31.52
N PRO A 197 -50.67 -30.70 32.08
CA PRO A 197 -50.36 -30.29 33.45
C PRO A 197 -51.50 -30.68 34.41
N ARG A 198 -51.19 -31.51 35.41
CA ARG A 198 -52.04 -31.69 36.61
C ARG A 198 -52.12 -30.36 37.39
N PRO A 199 -53.29 -29.96 37.94
CA PRO A 199 -53.41 -28.71 38.69
C PRO A 199 -53.24 -28.94 40.21
N PRO A 200 -52.73 -27.96 40.98
CA PRO A 200 -52.93 -27.90 42.41
C PRO A 200 -54.12 -26.99 42.77
N ARG A 201 -55.10 -27.63 43.41
CA ARG A 201 -55.98 -27.20 44.53
C ARG A 201 -56.33 -25.71 44.70
N ARG A 202 -57.63 -25.44 44.57
CA ARG A 202 -58.36 -24.24 45.02
C ARG A 202 -58.21 -24.02 46.54
N ARG A 203 -58.05 -22.75 46.94
CA ARG A 203 -58.62 -22.19 48.17
C ARG A 203 -59.30 -20.84 47.89
N THR A 204 -60.61 -20.84 48.18
CA THR A 204 -61.46 -19.75 48.71
C THR A 204 -61.71 -18.46 47.90
N MET A 205 -62.99 -18.21 47.59
CA MET A 205 -63.57 -16.91 47.24
C MET A 205 -64.55 -16.43 48.33
N ALA A 206 -64.58 -15.09 48.49
CA ALA A 206 -65.68 -14.22 48.95
C ALA A 206 -66.08 -14.33 50.45
N ARG A 207 -66.33 -13.24 51.20
CA ARG A 207 -67.22 -12.06 50.98
C ARG A 207 -66.78 -10.88 51.91
N HIS A 208 -66.81 -9.60 51.48
CA HIS A 208 -67.73 -8.50 51.93
C HIS A 208 -67.91 -8.36 53.46
N ARG A 209 -67.82 -7.21 54.15
CA ARG A 209 -67.99 -5.76 53.92
C ARG A 209 -67.22 -4.99 55.03
N ASN A 210 -66.90 -3.71 54.80
CA ASN A 210 -66.51 -2.73 55.86
C ASN A 210 -67.73 -1.84 56.22
N PRO A 211 -67.67 -1.08 57.33
CA PRO A 211 -68.77 -0.87 58.29
C PRO A 211 -69.96 -0.05 57.78
#